data_AF-A0AAD9P5Z0-F1
#
_entry.id   AF-A0AAD9P5Z0-F1
#
_cell.length_a   1.000
_cell.length_b   1.000
_cell.length_c   1.000
_cell.angle_alpha   90.00
_cell.angle_beta   90.00
_cell.angle_gamma   90.00
#
_symmetry.space_group_name_H-M   'P 1'
#
loop_
_entity.id
_entity.type
_entity.pdbx_description
1 polymer ?
#
loop_
_entity_poly.entity_id
_entity_poly.type
_entity_poly.pdbx_seq_one_letter_code
_entity_poly.pdbx_strand_id
1 'polypeptide(L)'
;MSRLQLVLCGLLLIACGSEGWFSSRRECSGTLFNSFTHFCCSDTLHEKTGFNDCCLGELYDKRTAFCWIGLRLTSYILKCSGKPYHYRKEKCCGGQIMPTFDPTVDCCDGQIIDTSKFVCQKGNIKPL
;
A
#
# COMPACT_ATOMS: atom_id res chain seq x y z
N MET A 1 -15.53 38.27 19.01
CA MET A 1 -14.96 38.47 20.36
C MET A 1 -13.90 37.40 20.58
N SER A 2 -12.71 37.59 19.99
CA SER A 2 -11.62 36.61 20.03
C SER A 2 -10.54 37.13 20.96
N ARG A 3 -10.35 36.46 22.10
CA ARG A 3 -9.31 36.82 23.07
C ARG A 3 -7.95 36.35 22.53
N LEU A 4 -7.18 37.33 22.09
CA LEU A 4 -5.72 37.36 22.02
C LEU A 4 -5.08 36.54 23.15
N GLN A 5 -4.33 35.49 22.81
CA GLN A 5 -3.18 35.07 23.60
C GLN A 5 -1.93 35.46 22.82
N LEU A 6 -1.37 36.60 23.20
CA LEU A 6 -0.02 37.03 22.82
C LEU A 6 0.98 36.00 23.36
N VAL A 7 1.73 35.37 22.48
CA VAL A 7 3.06 34.84 22.82
C VAL A 7 4.05 35.72 22.06
N LEU A 8 4.82 36.48 22.83
CA LEU A 8 5.84 37.42 22.37
C LEU A 8 6.95 36.66 21.64
N CYS A 9 6.92 36.66 20.31
CA CYS A 9 8.09 36.34 19.49
C CYS A 9 8.76 37.66 19.11
N GLY A 10 9.90 37.95 19.74
CA GLY A 10 10.61 39.21 19.59
C GLY A 10 11.12 39.42 18.16
N LEU A 11 10.76 40.58 17.59
CA LEU A 11 11.56 41.37 16.66
C LEU A 11 12.40 40.57 15.64
N LEU A 12 11.77 40.03 14.60
CA LEU A 12 12.14 40.21 13.19
C LEU A 12 11.17 39.40 12.28
N LEU A 13 10.81 39.99 11.16
CA LEU A 13 9.96 39.43 10.11
C LEU A 13 10.57 38.15 9.51
N ILE A 14 10.20 36.95 9.96
CA ILE A 14 10.39 35.71 9.19
C ILE A 14 9.24 34.74 9.47
N ALA A 15 8.57 34.29 8.41
CA ALA A 15 7.63 33.18 8.48
C ALA A 15 8.38 31.93 9.00
N CYS A 16 7.99 31.38 10.15
CA CYS A 16 8.62 30.18 10.66
C CYS A 16 8.03 28.95 9.95
N GLY A 17 8.53 28.71 8.74
CA GLY A 17 8.64 27.38 8.17
C GLY A 17 9.87 26.68 8.77
N SER A 18 9.66 25.43 9.18
CA SER A 18 10.64 24.37 9.42
C SER A 18 11.88 24.70 10.25
N GLU A 19 11.86 24.36 11.55
CA GLU A 19 13.05 23.90 12.26
C GLU A 19 12.76 22.63 13.07
N GLY A 20 13.61 21.62 12.86
CA GLY A 20 13.46 20.27 13.36
C GLY A 20 13.49 20.17 14.88
N TRP A 21 12.34 19.87 15.45
CA TRP A 21 12.19 19.22 16.75
C TRP A 21 11.41 17.93 16.49
N PHE A 22 11.76 16.81 17.11
CA PHE A 22 11.07 15.51 17.02
C PHE A 22 9.54 15.67 17.20
N SER A 23 8.79 15.98 16.15
CA SER A 23 7.40 16.42 16.28
C SER A 23 6.46 15.29 15.92
N SER A 24 6.14 14.48 16.93
CA SER A 24 4.96 13.61 16.89
C SER A 24 3.64 14.39 16.97
N ARG A 25 3.68 15.73 17.02
CA ARG A 25 2.52 16.59 17.04
C ARG A 25 2.21 17.04 15.62
N ARG A 26 1.23 16.37 15.01
CA ARG A 26 0.65 16.77 13.72
C ARG A 26 -0.71 17.41 13.94
N GLU A 27 -1.13 18.26 13.01
CA GLU A 27 -2.43 18.92 13.02
C GLU A 27 -3.35 18.27 11.98
N CYS A 28 -4.61 18.05 12.34
CA CYS A 28 -5.68 17.57 11.47
C CYS A 28 -6.87 18.50 11.68
N SER A 29 -7.25 19.28 10.67
CA SER A 29 -8.42 20.18 10.75
C SER A 29 -8.42 21.10 11.97
N GLY A 30 -7.30 21.76 12.28
CA GLY A 30 -7.19 22.62 13.46
C GLY A 30 -6.95 21.88 14.77
N THR A 31 -6.97 20.54 14.77
CA THR A 31 -6.81 19.72 15.98
C THR A 31 -5.43 19.09 16.03
N LEU A 32 -4.68 19.40 17.08
CA LEU A 32 -3.40 18.76 17.37
C LEU A 32 -3.63 17.32 17.84
N PHE A 33 -2.85 16.38 17.32
CA PHE A 33 -2.93 14.98 17.72
C PHE A 33 -1.55 14.35 17.93
N ASN A 34 -1.52 13.28 18.72
CA ASN A 34 -0.34 12.46 18.93
C ASN A 34 -0.21 11.47 17.76
N SER A 35 0.82 11.63 16.93
CA SER A 35 1.04 10.80 15.76
C SER A 35 1.46 9.37 16.06
N PHE A 36 1.74 9.01 17.33
CA PHE A 36 1.96 7.61 17.72
C PHE A 36 0.64 6.87 17.91
N THR A 37 -0.42 7.58 18.32
CA THR A 37 -1.73 6.98 18.60
C THR A 37 -2.78 7.31 17.55
N HIS A 38 -2.59 8.37 16.75
CA HIS A 38 -3.55 8.82 15.75
C HIS A 38 -2.90 9.16 14.41
N PHE A 39 -3.73 9.31 13.38
CA PHE A 39 -3.38 9.84 12.07
C PHE A 39 -4.58 10.60 11.49
N CYS A 40 -4.31 11.46 10.50
CA CYS A 40 -5.34 12.22 9.79
C CYS A 40 -5.62 11.59 8.42
N CYS A 41 -6.88 11.46 8.05
CA CYS A 41 -7.33 10.99 6.74
C CYS A 41 -8.48 11.88 6.25
N SER A 42 -8.27 12.61 5.15
CA SER A 42 -9.24 13.58 4.61
C SER A 42 -9.88 14.46 5.69
N ASP A 43 -9.03 15.16 6.46
CA ASP A 43 -9.47 16.11 7.49
C ASP A 43 -10.21 15.47 8.69
N THR A 44 -10.24 14.14 8.76
CA THR A 44 -10.79 13.38 9.88
C THR A 44 -9.67 12.72 10.68
N LEU A 45 -9.72 12.89 12.01
CA LEU A 45 -8.76 12.27 12.91
C LEU A 45 -9.18 10.83 13.24
N HIS A 46 -8.23 9.90 13.16
CA HIS A 46 -8.46 8.48 13.43
C HIS A 46 -7.41 7.91 14.39
N GLU A 47 -7.83 7.00 15.27
CA GLU A 47 -6.94 6.23 16.12
C GLU A 47 -6.21 5.16 15.30
N LYS A 48 -4.94 4.89 15.62
CA LYS A 48 -4.14 3.82 15.03
C LYS A 48 -4.49 2.49 15.67
N THR A 49 -5.10 1.60 14.89
CA THR A 49 -5.41 0.22 15.33
C THR A 49 -4.35 -0.79 14.87
N GLY A 50 -3.29 -0.32 14.20
CA GLY A 50 -2.25 -1.15 13.59
C GLY A 50 -2.66 -1.69 12.20
N PHE A 51 -3.95 -1.87 11.95
CA PHE A 51 -4.48 -2.39 10.68
C PHE A 51 -5.10 -1.32 9.80
N ASN A 52 -5.56 -0.19 10.35
CA ASN A 52 -6.09 0.88 9.53
C ASN A 52 -4.98 1.75 8.92
N ASP A 53 -5.29 2.30 7.75
CA ASP A 53 -4.47 3.28 7.04
C ASP A 53 -5.36 4.14 6.12
N CYS A 54 -4.79 5.18 5.50
CA CYS A 54 -5.50 6.11 4.62
C CYS A 54 -4.98 6.03 3.18
N CYS A 55 -5.89 5.97 2.20
CA CYS A 55 -5.55 6.08 0.78
C CYS A 55 -6.58 6.97 0.09
N LEU A 56 -6.14 8.01 -0.62
CA LEU A 56 -7.02 8.99 -1.26
C LEU A 56 -8.07 9.61 -0.33
N GLY A 57 -7.74 9.78 0.95
CA GLY A 57 -8.69 10.31 1.92
C GLY A 57 -9.73 9.30 2.42
N GLU A 58 -9.67 8.04 1.96
CA GLU A 58 -10.49 6.95 2.51
C GLU A 58 -9.68 6.08 3.45
N LEU A 59 -10.30 5.73 4.59
CA LEU A 59 -9.78 4.70 5.46
C LEU A 59 -9.86 3.32 4.81
N TYR A 60 -8.85 2.49 5.02
CA TYR A 60 -8.88 1.09 4.63
C TYR A 60 -8.16 0.20 5.65
N ASP A 61 -8.47 -1.10 5.59
CA ASP A 61 -7.83 -2.14 6.39
C ASP A 61 -6.66 -2.76 5.60
N LYS A 62 -5.44 -2.62 6.12
CA LYS A 62 -4.19 -3.17 5.57
C LYS A 62 -4.18 -4.68 5.44
N ARG A 63 -5.09 -5.40 6.10
CA ARG A 63 -5.26 -6.85 5.95
C ARG A 63 -5.93 -7.21 4.62
N THR A 64 -6.78 -6.33 4.11
CA THR A 64 -7.64 -6.59 2.95
C THR A 64 -7.31 -5.71 1.75
N ALA A 65 -6.51 -4.67 1.94
CA ALA A 65 -6.11 -3.74 0.90
C ALA A 65 -4.76 -3.08 1.19
N PHE A 66 -4.21 -2.42 0.18
CA PHE A 66 -3.05 -1.54 0.29
C PHE A 66 -3.20 -0.36 -0.66
N CYS A 67 -2.53 0.75 -0.36
CA CYS A 67 -2.47 1.92 -1.22
C CYS A 67 -1.26 1.83 -2.16
N TRP A 68 -1.47 1.99 -3.46
CA TRP A 68 -0.41 1.99 -4.47
C TRP A 68 -0.60 3.11 -5.47
N ILE A 69 0.34 4.07 -5.50
CA ILE A 69 0.31 5.25 -6.41
C ILE A 69 -1.10 5.87 -6.45
N GLY A 70 -1.65 6.14 -5.27
CA GLY A 70 -2.99 6.72 -5.13
C GLY A 70 -4.14 5.81 -5.60
N LEU A 71 -3.96 4.50 -5.71
CA LEU A 71 -5.04 3.54 -5.93
C LEU A 71 -5.15 2.59 -4.75
N ARG A 72 -6.37 2.36 -4.26
CA ARG A 72 -6.65 1.35 -3.26
C ARG A 72 -6.82 -0.01 -3.94
N LEU A 73 -5.84 -0.90 -3.76
CA LEU A 73 -5.85 -2.26 -4.29
C LEU A 73 -6.21 -3.25 -3.19
N THR A 74 -6.96 -4.29 -3.50
CA THR A 74 -7.21 -5.36 -2.52
C THR A 74 -5.92 -6.16 -2.30
N SER A 75 -5.74 -6.74 -1.11
CA SER A 75 -4.57 -7.57 -0.77
C SER A 75 -4.48 -8.84 -1.62
N TYR A 76 -5.54 -9.15 -2.38
CA TYR A 76 -5.57 -10.21 -3.35
C TYR A 76 -4.92 -9.86 -4.69
N ILE A 77 -4.54 -8.60 -4.90
CA ILE A 77 -3.87 -8.14 -6.11
C ILE A 77 -2.35 -8.12 -5.90
N LEU A 78 -1.65 -8.98 -6.64
CA LEU A 78 -0.19 -8.95 -6.80
C LEU A 78 0.19 -8.37 -8.15
N LYS A 79 1.48 -8.29 -8.47
CA LYS A 79 1.98 -7.82 -9.76
C LYS A 79 2.83 -8.85 -10.47
N CYS A 80 2.62 -8.95 -11.78
CA CYS A 80 3.40 -9.75 -12.70
C CYS A 80 3.91 -8.82 -13.80
N SER A 81 5.22 -8.54 -13.84
CA SER A 81 5.81 -7.58 -14.79
C SER A 81 5.05 -6.25 -14.87
N GLY A 82 4.69 -5.69 -13.71
CA GLY A 82 3.96 -4.43 -13.59
C GLY A 82 2.44 -4.51 -13.78
N LYS A 83 1.90 -5.64 -14.28
CA LYS A 83 0.47 -5.85 -14.45
C LYS A 83 -0.15 -6.43 -13.16
N PRO A 84 -1.25 -5.86 -12.64
CA PRO A 84 -1.94 -6.42 -11.49
C PRO A 84 -2.62 -7.75 -11.85
N TYR A 85 -2.60 -8.72 -10.94
CA TYR A 85 -3.29 -10.00 -11.09
C TYR A 85 -3.84 -10.48 -9.74
N HIS A 86 -4.92 -11.26 -9.76
CA HIS A 86 -5.56 -11.76 -8.56
C HIS A 86 -4.98 -13.11 -8.12
N TYR A 87 -4.13 -13.13 -7.09
CA TYR A 87 -3.30 -14.32 -6.78
C TYR A 87 -4.08 -15.60 -6.44
N ARG A 88 -5.36 -15.48 -6.06
CA ARG A 88 -6.24 -16.63 -5.83
C ARG A 88 -6.77 -17.28 -7.12
N LYS A 89 -6.79 -16.55 -8.24
CA LYS A 89 -7.36 -16.99 -9.53
C LYS A 89 -6.27 -17.14 -10.61
N GLU A 90 -5.14 -16.48 -10.39
CA GLU A 90 -4.09 -16.29 -11.37
C GLU A 90 -2.72 -16.43 -10.68
N LYS A 91 -1.70 -16.83 -11.44
CA LYS A 91 -0.29 -16.86 -11.02
C LYS A 91 0.57 -16.19 -12.08
N CYS A 92 1.76 -15.73 -11.67
CA CYS A 92 2.75 -15.13 -12.56
C CYS A 92 3.82 -16.16 -12.95
N CYS A 93 4.08 -16.32 -14.24
CA CYS A 93 5.13 -17.19 -14.78
C CYS A 93 5.94 -16.42 -15.82
N GLY A 94 7.23 -16.15 -15.54
CA GLY A 94 8.10 -15.43 -16.48
C GLY A 94 7.57 -14.06 -16.94
N GLY A 95 6.74 -13.40 -16.13
CA GLY A 95 6.09 -12.14 -16.49
C GLY A 95 4.75 -12.27 -17.24
N GLN A 96 4.27 -13.49 -17.46
CA GLN A 96 2.95 -13.77 -18.00
C GLN A 96 1.98 -14.18 -16.88
N ILE A 97 0.76 -13.66 -16.93
CA ILE A 97 -0.31 -14.00 -15.98
C ILE A 97 -1.08 -15.19 -16.57
N MET A 98 -1.25 -16.23 -15.76
CA MET A 98 -1.97 -17.44 -16.17
C MET A 98 -2.99 -17.87 -15.11
N PRO A 99 -4.13 -18.46 -15.51
CA PRO A 99 -5.14 -18.93 -14.56
C PRO A 99 -4.60 -20.07 -13.68
N THR A 100 -5.02 -20.11 -12.41
CA THR A 100 -4.68 -21.21 -11.48
C THR A 100 -5.64 -22.39 -11.56
N PHE A 101 -6.82 -22.19 -12.16
CA PHE A 101 -7.86 -23.21 -12.26
C PHE A 101 -7.67 -24.16 -13.45
N ASP A 102 -6.74 -23.88 -14.36
CA ASP A 102 -6.43 -24.76 -15.49
C ASP A 102 -5.37 -25.78 -15.07
N PRO A 103 -5.73 -27.07 -14.92
CA PRO A 103 -4.77 -28.11 -14.53
C PRO A 103 -3.81 -28.49 -15.67
N THR A 104 -4.12 -28.11 -16.91
CA THR A 104 -3.31 -28.42 -18.09
C THR A 104 -2.14 -27.46 -18.28
N VAL A 105 -2.07 -26.40 -17.48
CA VAL A 105 -1.06 -25.36 -17.64
C VAL A 105 -0.26 -25.16 -16.35
N ASP A 106 1.06 -25.28 -16.45
CA ASP A 106 1.96 -25.02 -15.33
C ASP A 106 3.13 -24.09 -15.70
N CYS A 107 3.94 -23.71 -14.70
CA CYS A 107 5.12 -22.88 -14.88
C CYS A 107 6.38 -23.67 -14.53
N CYS A 108 7.33 -23.74 -15.46
CA CYS A 108 8.63 -24.34 -15.25
C CYS A 108 9.72 -23.35 -15.66
N ASP A 109 10.56 -22.95 -14.71
CA ASP A 109 11.67 -22.00 -14.93
C ASP A 109 11.25 -20.72 -15.68
N GLY A 110 10.07 -20.18 -15.32
CA GLY A 110 9.51 -18.99 -15.95
C GLY A 110 8.85 -19.23 -17.31
N GLN A 111 8.76 -20.47 -17.80
CA GLN A 111 8.03 -20.81 -19.02
C GLN A 111 6.71 -21.50 -18.70
N ILE A 112 5.66 -21.10 -19.41
CA ILE A 112 4.36 -21.74 -19.34
C ILE A 112 4.41 -23.05 -20.13
N ILE A 113 4.04 -24.16 -19.50
CA ILE A 113 4.06 -25.51 -20.09
C ILE A 113 2.66 -26.14 -20.09
N ASP A 114 2.40 -26.92 -21.13
CA ASP A 114 1.23 -27.81 -21.23
C ASP A 114 1.55 -29.14 -20.53
N THR A 115 0.95 -29.37 -19.36
CA THR A 115 1.19 -30.56 -18.53
C THR A 115 0.65 -31.84 -19.14
N SER A 116 -0.12 -31.78 -20.24
CA SER A 116 -0.50 -32.95 -21.03
C SER A 116 0.60 -33.42 -21.99
N LYS A 117 1.64 -32.60 -22.19
CA LYS A 117 2.76 -32.87 -23.12
C LYS A 117 4.11 -32.82 -22.45
N PHE A 118 4.26 -32.05 -21.37
CA PHE A 118 5.55 -31.80 -20.73
C PHE A 118 5.49 -31.96 -19.21
N VAL A 119 6.65 -32.27 -18.62
CA VAL A 119 6.89 -32.32 -17.18
C VAL A 119 8.06 -31.43 -16.80
N CYS A 120 7.96 -30.77 -15.64
CA CYS A 120 9.06 -30.00 -15.06
C CYS A 120 9.86 -30.85 -14.08
N GLN A 121 11.11 -31.16 -14.40
CA GLN A 121 12.04 -31.86 -13.49
C GLN A 121 13.23 -30.96 -13.15
N LYS A 122 13.30 -30.52 -11.89
CA LYS A 122 14.39 -29.66 -11.38
C LYS A 122 14.63 -28.44 -12.29
N GLY A 123 13.55 -27.76 -12.70
CA GLY A 123 13.60 -26.59 -13.59
C GLY A 123 13.78 -26.91 -15.07
N ASN A 124 13.89 -28.19 -15.47
CA ASN A 124 14.02 -28.57 -16.87
C ASN A 124 12.69 -29.09 -17.41
N ILE A 125 12.29 -28.58 -18.58
CA ILE A 125 11.09 -29.01 -19.29
C ILE A 125 11.44 -30.25 -20.11
N LYS A 126 10.69 -31.34 -19.92
CA LYS A 126 10.84 -32.60 -20.67
C LYS A 126 9.51 -33.03 -21.25
N PRO A 127 9.47 -33.63 -22.46
CA PRO A 127 8.27 -34.32 -22.91
C PRO A 127 7.87 -35.44 -21.95
N LEU A 128 6.57 -35.73 -21.87
CA LEU A 128 6.04 -36.91 -21.18
C LEU A 128 6.40 -38.21 -21.90
#